data_AF-A0A358MDZ6-F1
#
_entry.id   AF-A0A358MDZ6-F1
#
_cell.length_a   1.000
_cell.length_b   1.000
_cell.length_c   1.000
_cell.angle_alpha   90.00
_cell.angle_beta   90.00
_cell.angle_gamma   90.00
#
_symmetry.space_group_name_H-M   'P 1'
#
loop_
_entity.id
_entity.type
_entity.pdbx_description
1 polymer ?
#
loop_
_entity_poly.entity_id
_entity_poly.type
_entity_poly.pdbx_seq_one_letter_code
_entity_poly.pdbx_strand_id
1 'polypeptide(L)' 'DPKEVFHRLVRQYFPGSLKPPFNEEKRAEAGLPPDFYWPLADKLPPRT' A
#
# COMPACT_ATOMS: atom_id res chain seq x y z
N ASP A 1 15.10 -6.59 -1.19
CA ASP A 1 14.71 -5.93 0.08
C ASP A 1 13.30 -6.41 0.52
N PRO A 2 12.97 -6.55 1.84
CA PRO A 2 11.64 -7.01 2.28
C PRO A 2 10.47 -6.18 1.71
N LYS A 3 10.68 -4.89 1.44
CA LYS A 3 9.68 -4.02 0.80
C LYS A 3 9.39 -4.44 -0.64
N GLU A 4 10.42 -4.77 -1.42
CA GLU A 4 10.23 -5.18 -2.82
C GLU A 4 9.46 -6.50 -2.92
N VAL A 5 9.76 -7.44 -2.03
CA VAL A 5 9.04 -8.72 -1.96
C VAL A 5 7.58 -8.46 -1.58
N PHE A 6 7.32 -7.61 -0.59
CA PHE A 6 5.98 -7.19 -0.21
C PHE A 6 5.22 -6.56 -1.39
N HIS A 7 5.81 -5.58 -2.08
CA HIS A 7 5.20 -4.92 -3.25
C HIS A 7 4.85 -5.92 -4.35
N ARG A 8 5.76 -6.86 -4.64
CA ARG A 8 5.53 -7.91 -5.66
C ARG A 8 4.36 -8.80 -5.28
N LEU A 9 4.32 -9.28 -4.04
CA LEU A 9 3.24 -10.15 -3.55
C LEU A 9 1.89 -9.41 -3.54
N VAL A 10 1.86 -8.15 -3.08
CA VAL A 10 0.62 -7.36 -3.08
C VAL A 10 0.10 -7.19 -4.51
N ARG A 11 0.94 -6.82 -5.48
CA ARG A 11 0.51 -6.70 -6.89
C ARG A 11 0.05 -8.02 -7.50
N GLN A 12 0.65 -9.15 -7.10
CA GLN A 12 0.31 -10.47 -7.63
C GLN A 12 -1.04 -10.97 -7.11
N TYR A 13 -1.33 -10.76 -5.82
CA TYR A 13 -2.52 -11.33 -5.18
C TYR A 13 -3.67 -10.32 -5.00
N PHE A 14 -3.38 -9.02 -5.03
CA PHE A 14 -4.35 -7.94 -4.89
C PHE A 14 -4.31 -7.04 -6.15
N PRO A 15 -5.17 -7.29 -7.15
CA PRO A 15 -5.14 -6.55 -8.41
C PRO A 15 -5.65 -5.09 -8.31
N GLY A 16 -6.26 -4.72 -7.19
CA GLY A 16 -6.71 -3.35 -6.93
C GLY A 16 -5.66 -2.52 -6.21
N SER A 17 -5.56 -1.24 -6.56
CA SER A 17 -4.73 -0.27 -5.85
C SER A 17 -5.19 -0.11 -4.39
N LEU A 18 -4.24 0.17 -3.48
CA LEU A 18 -4.57 0.50 -2.11
C LEU A 18 -5.28 1.88 -2.06
N LYS A 19 -6.38 1.96 -1.32
CA LYS A 19 -7.16 3.20 -1.23
C LYS A 19 -7.00 3.85 0.13
N PRO A 20 -6.63 5.14 0.19
CA PRO A 20 -6.70 5.92 1.43
C PRO A 20 -8.17 6.17 1.85
N PRO A 21 -8.42 6.52 3.12
CA PRO A 21 -7.43 6.74 4.19
C PRO A 21 -6.87 5.42 4.73
N PHE A 22 -5.54 5.36 4.92
CA PHE A 22 -4.91 4.24 5.61
C PHE A 22 -5.01 4.47 7.12
N ASN A 23 -5.38 3.44 7.88
CA ASN A 23 -5.24 3.48 9.33
C ASN A 23 -3.74 3.34 9.67
N GLU A 24 -3.03 4.46 9.66
CA GLU A 24 -1.57 4.51 9.81
C GLU A 24 -1.13 4.00 11.18
N GLU A 25 -1.89 4.29 12.25
CA GLU A 25 -1.62 3.81 13.61
C GLU A 25 -1.61 2.28 13.66
N LYS A 26 -2.67 1.63 13.16
CA LYS A 26 -2.76 0.16 13.15
C LYS A 26 -1.71 -0.49 12.25
N ARG A 27 -1.30 0.19 11.17
CA ARG A 27 -0.23 -0.32 10.29
C ARG A 27 1.15 -0.18 10.94
N ALA A 28 1.41 0.92 11.64
CA ALA A 28 2.64 1.10 12.41
C ALA A 28 2.76 0.06 13.54
N GLU A 29 1.67 -0.19 14.28
CA GLU A 29 1.60 -1.26 15.29
C GLU A 29 1.93 -2.65 14.69
N ALA A 30 1.54 -2.88 13.44
CA ALA A 30 1.84 -4.12 12.70
C ALA A 30 3.24 -4.15 12.05
N GLY A 31 4.09 -3.15 12.29
CA GLY A 31 5.43 -3.06 11.69
C GLY A 31 5.43 -2.76 10.19
N LEU A 32 4.36 -2.14 9.67
CA LEU A 32 4.24 -1.71 8.28
C LEU A 32 4.41 -0.18 8.19
N PRO A 33 5.64 0.32 7.97
CA PRO A 33 5.87 1.73 7.80
C PRO A 33 5.28 2.25 6.47
N PRO A 34 5.09 3.58 6.34
CA PRO A 34 4.48 4.22 5.18
C PRO A 34 5.02 3.76 3.81
N ASP A 35 6.33 3.55 3.69
CA ASP A 35 7.00 3.17 2.44
C ASP A 35 6.65 1.76 1.95
N PHE A 36 6.09 0.90 2.81
CA PHE A 36 5.60 -0.41 2.40
C PHE A 36 4.31 -0.31 1.58
N TYR A 37 3.43 0.66 1.85
CA TYR A 37 2.08 0.66 1.28
C TYR A 37 1.68 1.92 0.52
N TRP A 38 2.22 3.10 0.85
CA TRP A 38 1.94 4.32 0.09
C TRP A 38 2.33 4.21 -1.40
N PRO A 39 3.45 3.59 -1.80
CA PRO A 39 3.77 3.39 -3.22
C PRO A 39 2.80 2.46 -3.97
N LEU A 40 1.95 1.73 -3.25
CA LEU A 40 0.91 0.87 -3.80
C LEU A 40 -0.47 1.55 -3.80
N ALA A 41 -0.56 2.77 -3.26
CA ALA A 41 -1.78 3.54 -3.26
C ALA A 41 -2.10 4.06 -4.66
N ASP A 42 -3.39 4.08 -5.01
CA ASP A 42 -3.82 4.70 -6.25
C ASP A 42 -3.52 6.20 -6.19
N LYS A 43 -2.75 6.72 -7.16
CA LYS A 43 -2.70 8.16 -7.40
C LYS A 43 -3.97 8.49 -8.18
N LEU A 44 -5.13 8.55 -7.53
CA LEU A 44 -6.38 8.96 -8.18
C LEU A 44 -6.12 10.25 -9.01
N PRO A 45 -6.16 10.24 -10.36
CA PRO A 45 -6.63 11.43 -11.05
C PRO A 45 -8.14 11.56 -10.75
N PRO A 46 -8.69 12.78 -10.68
CA PRO A 46 -10.12 12.97 -10.46
C PRO A 46 -10.90 12.21 -11.53
N ARG A 47 -11.93 11.45 -11.10
CA ARG A 47 -12.93 10.89 -12.01
C ARG A 47 -13.65 12.06 -12.68
N THR A 48 -13.27 12.37 -13.92
CA THR A 48 -14.04 13.21 -14.86
C THR A 48 -15.28 12.49 -15.33
#